data_AF-A0A2K3MAU9-F1
#
_entry.id   AF-A0A2K3MAU9-F1
#
_cell.length_a   1.000
_cell.length_b   1.000
_cell.length_c   1.000
_cell.angle_alpha   90.00
_cell.angle_beta   90.00
_cell.angle_gamma   90.00
#
_symmetry.space_group_name_H-M   'P 1'
#
loop_
_entity.id
_entity.type
_entity.pdbx_description
1 polymer ?
#
loop_
_entity_poly.entity_id
_entity_poly.type
_entity_poly.pdbx_seq_one_letter_code
_entity_poly.pdbx_strand_id
1 'polypeptide(L)'
;KGGGVIQGTASEAVLVVLLAARDKILRTVGRSALPKLVTYASDHVHSSLLKACQIGGLDPELCRLLKTDSSTNFALSPDVLSEAISNDIASGLIPFFLCANVRIKVFF
;
A
#
# COMPACT_ATOMS: atom_id res chain seq x y z
N LYS A 1 17.47 7.35 -13.48
CA LYS A 1 18.59 6.53 -12.95
C LYS A 1 18.05 5.71 -11.78
N GLY A 2 18.33 4.41 -11.73
CA GLY A 2 17.87 3.50 -10.66
C GLY A 2 19.01 3.04 -9.75
N GLY A 3 18.72 2.12 -8.83
CA GLY A 3 19.68 1.52 -7.89
C GLY A 3 19.02 0.46 -7.01
N GLY A 4 19.81 -0.18 -6.15
CA GLY A 4 19.34 -1.20 -5.19
C GLY A 4 20.13 -1.16 -3.89
N VAL A 5 19.55 -1.71 -2.82
CA VAL A 5 20.15 -1.79 -1.48
C VAL A 5 19.77 -3.11 -0.82
N ILE A 6 20.71 -3.70 -0.08
CA ILE A 6 20.44 -4.88 0.75
C ILE A 6 19.92 -4.41 2.10
N GLN A 7 18.72 -4.86 2.47
CA GLN A 7 18.09 -4.59 3.76
C GLN A 7 18.16 -5.83 4.64
N GLY A 8 18.06 -5.65 5.96
CA GLY A 8 18.05 -6.77 6.90
C GLY A 8 16.79 -7.63 6.76
N THR A 9 15.64 -6.98 6.49
CA THR A 9 14.36 -7.67 6.30
C THR A 9 13.49 -7.06 5.20
N ALA A 10 12.54 -7.84 4.70
CA ALA A 10 11.48 -7.35 3.80
C ALA A 10 10.60 -6.28 4.47
N SER A 11 10.38 -6.36 5.79
CA SER A 11 9.61 -5.38 6.55
C SER A 11 10.26 -3.99 6.54
N GLU A 12 11.59 -3.94 6.72
CA GLU A 12 12.36 -2.70 6.63
C GLU A 12 12.29 -2.11 5.22
N ALA A 13 12.43 -2.95 4.19
CA ALA A 13 12.31 -2.52 2.81
C ALA A 13 10.93 -1.90 2.52
N VAL A 14 9.84 -2.52 2.99
CA VAL A 14 8.47 -1.98 2.86
C VAL A 14 8.35 -0.63 3.56
N LEU A 15 8.87 -0.49 4.79
CA LEU A 15 8.84 0.78 5.52
C LEU A 15 9.59 1.89 4.78
N VAL A 16 10.79 1.61 4.27
CA VAL A 16 11.59 2.60 3.53
C VAL A 16 10.85 3.10 2.30
N VAL A 17 10.28 2.18 1.50
CA VAL A 17 9.56 2.56 0.28
C VAL A 17 8.27 3.32 0.60
N LEU A 18 7.52 2.90 1.64
CA LEU A 18 6.32 3.60 2.11
C LEU A 18 6.64 5.03 2.54
N LEU A 19 7.68 5.23 3.36
CA LEU A 19 8.11 6.56 3.80
C LEU A 19 8.58 7.42 2.63
N ALA A 20 9.28 6.84 1.66
CA ALA A 20 9.71 7.56 0.46
C ALA A 20 8.51 8.02 -0.38
N ALA A 21 7.50 7.17 -0.57
CA ALA A 21 6.27 7.51 -1.29
C ALA A 21 5.48 8.60 -0.54
N ARG A 22 5.34 8.47 0.79
CA ARG A 22 4.68 9.45 1.67
C ARG A 22 5.35 10.82 1.56
N ASP A 23 6.67 10.88 1.73
CA ASP A 23 7.39 12.16 1.70
C ASP A 23 7.35 12.79 0.31
N LYS A 24 7.38 11.97 -0.75
CA LYS A 24 7.22 12.45 -2.13
C LYS A 24 5.87 13.12 -2.32
N ILE A 25 4.77 12.49 -1.89
CA ILE A 25 3.43 13.07 -2.09
C ILE A 25 3.23 14.31 -1.21
N LEU A 26 3.68 14.29 0.06
CA LEU A 26 3.53 15.43 0.97
C LEU A 26 4.34 16.67 0.57
N ARG A 27 5.43 16.51 -0.19
CA ARG A 27 6.12 17.66 -0.81
C ARG A 27 5.27 18.36 -1.85
N THR A 28 4.37 17.63 -2.51
CA THR A 28 3.49 18.16 -3.55
C THR A 28 2.20 18.71 -2.96
N VAL A 29 1.56 17.98 -2.05
CA VAL A 29 0.22 18.32 -1.52
C VAL A 29 0.25 19.04 -0.16
N GLY A 30 1.42 19.14 0.47
CA GLY A 30 1.61 19.73 1.79
C GLY A 30 1.50 18.73 2.94
N ARG A 31 2.24 18.99 4.03
CA ARG A 31 2.30 18.09 5.20
C ARG A 31 0.97 17.91 5.92
N SER A 32 0.08 18.90 5.87
CA SER A 32 -1.27 18.85 6.45
C SER A 32 -2.17 17.79 5.79
N ALA A 33 -1.79 17.28 4.63
CA ALA A 33 -2.52 16.22 3.93
C ALA A 33 -2.20 14.81 4.45
N LEU A 34 -1.27 14.64 5.40
CA LEU A 34 -0.92 13.34 5.98
C LEU A 34 -2.15 12.51 6.42
N PRO A 35 -3.17 13.08 7.11
CA PRO A 35 -4.35 12.33 7.54
C PRO A 35 -5.30 11.95 6.39
N LYS A 36 -5.01 12.35 5.15
CA LYS A 36 -5.82 12.03 3.96
C LYS A 36 -5.16 10.97 3.07
N LEU A 37 -3.95 10.52 3.42
CA LEU A 37 -3.20 9.59 2.59
C LEU A 37 -3.76 8.17 2.71
N VAL A 38 -4.05 7.54 1.57
CA VAL A 38 -4.63 6.20 1.50
C VAL A 38 -3.64 5.20 0.92
N THR A 39 -3.52 4.06 1.60
CA THR A 39 -2.70 2.92 1.17
C THR A 39 -3.59 1.74 0.83
N TYR A 40 -3.24 1.00 -0.23
CA TYR A 40 -3.98 -0.18 -0.69
C TYR A 40 -3.11 -1.43 -0.60
N ALA A 41 -3.74 -2.56 -0.26
CA ALA A 41 -3.14 -3.90 -0.35
C ALA A 41 -4.24 -4.96 -0.45
N SER A 42 -3.87 -6.19 -0.80
CA SER A 42 -4.78 -7.34 -0.66
C SER A 42 -5.07 -7.64 0.81
N ASP A 43 -6.23 -8.22 1.11
CA ASP A 43 -6.61 -8.78 2.41
C ASP A 43 -5.66 -9.84 2.97
N HIS A 44 -4.87 -10.50 2.12
CA HIS A 44 -3.82 -11.44 2.54
C HIS A 44 -2.41 -10.84 2.62
N VAL A 45 -2.29 -9.52 2.74
CA VAL A 45 -0.98 -8.88 2.88
C VAL A 45 -0.29 -9.32 4.17
N HIS A 46 1.04 -9.43 4.13
CA HIS A 46 1.81 -9.72 5.32
C HIS A 46 1.68 -8.59 6.35
N SER A 47 1.66 -8.94 7.63
CA SER A 47 1.52 -7.99 8.75
C SER A 47 2.54 -6.84 8.75
N SER A 48 3.67 -7.02 8.05
CA SER A 48 4.70 -6.00 7.88
C SER A 48 4.20 -4.72 7.24
N LEU A 49 3.23 -4.77 6.31
CA LEU A 49 2.68 -3.56 5.72
C LEU A 49 1.89 -2.76 6.75
N LEU A 50 0.98 -3.40 7.48
CA LEU A 50 0.17 -2.73 8.49
C LEU A 50 1.06 -2.09 9.58
N LYS A 51 2.11 -2.82 10.01
CA LYS A 51 3.13 -2.27 10.91
C LYS A 51 3.85 -1.06 10.30
N ALA A 52 4.22 -1.13 9.02
CA ALA A 52 4.88 -0.02 8.35
C ALA A 52 3.98 1.21 8.25
N CYS A 53 2.68 1.04 7.95
CA CYS A 53 1.73 2.15 7.94
C CYS A 53 1.61 2.81 9.32
N GLN A 54 1.51 2.01 10.38
CA GLN A 54 1.43 2.49 11.76
C GLN A 54 2.71 3.24 12.17
N ILE A 55 3.90 2.67 11.92
CA ILE A 55 5.18 3.32 12.20
C ILE A 55 5.36 4.58 11.34
N GLY A 56 4.85 4.56 10.11
CA GLY A 56 4.87 5.67 9.17
C GLY A 56 3.91 6.82 9.51
N GLY A 57 3.13 6.69 10.59
CA GLY A 57 2.19 7.71 11.05
C GLY A 57 0.96 7.86 10.15
N LEU A 58 0.61 6.81 9.40
CA LEU A 58 -0.62 6.76 8.61
C LEU A 58 -1.80 6.32 9.48
N ASP A 59 -2.97 6.80 9.13
CA ASP A 59 -4.21 6.38 9.76
C ASP A 59 -4.50 4.90 9.41
N PRO A 60 -4.68 4.00 10.40
CA PRO A 60 -5.05 2.62 10.16
C PRO A 60 -6.35 2.45 9.36
N GLU A 61 -7.31 3.37 9.50
CA GLU A 61 -8.60 3.31 8.77
C GLU A 61 -8.44 3.60 7.28
N LEU A 62 -7.37 4.32 6.91
CA LEU A 62 -7.00 4.62 5.52
C LEU A 62 -6.02 3.61 4.93
N CYS A 63 -5.79 2.50 5.63
CA CYS A 63 -5.15 1.31 5.07
C CYS A 63 -6.23 0.36 4.53
N ARG A 64 -6.51 0.48 3.23
CA ARG A 64 -7.54 -0.31 2.54
C ARG A 64 -7.02 -1.71 2.23
N LEU A 65 -7.57 -2.70 2.93
CA LEU A 65 -7.41 -4.12 2.60
C LEU A 65 -8.51 -4.55 1.63
N LEU A 66 -8.14 -4.69 0.37
CA LEU A 66 -9.03 -5.07 -0.72
C LEU A 66 -9.21 -6.58 -0.74
N LYS A 67 -10.47 -7.02 -0.75
CA LYS A 67 -10.81 -8.44 -0.76
C LYS A 67 -10.29 -9.10 -2.04
N THR A 68 -9.73 -10.28 -1.89
CA THR A 68 -9.34 -11.12 -3.02
C THR A 68 -10.18 -12.38 -3.06
N ASP A 69 -10.41 -12.92 -4.25
CA ASP A 69 -11.32 -14.04 -4.44
C ASP A 69 -10.56 -15.32 -4.82
N SER A 70 -11.02 -16.47 -4.33
CA SER A 70 -10.42 -17.77 -4.63
C SER A 70 -10.49 -18.13 -6.12
N SER A 71 -11.52 -17.67 -6.85
CA SER A 71 -11.66 -17.82 -8.31
C SER A 71 -10.55 -17.14 -9.09
N THR A 72 -9.92 -16.11 -8.52
CA THR A 72 -8.77 -15.39 -9.10
C THR A 72 -7.44 -15.85 -8.52
N ASN A 73 -7.41 -16.99 -7.83
CA ASN A 73 -6.26 -17.46 -7.05
C ASN A 73 -5.78 -16.44 -6.00
N PHE A 74 -6.71 -15.70 -5.40
CA PHE A 74 -6.43 -14.63 -4.44
C PHE A 74 -5.54 -13.51 -4.99
N ALA A 75 -5.59 -13.27 -6.31
CA ALA A 75 -4.97 -12.11 -6.92
C ALA A 75 -5.83 -10.87 -6.66
N LEU A 76 -5.18 -9.72 -6.53
CA LEU A 76 -5.89 -8.45 -6.43
C LEU A 76 -6.46 -8.07 -7.80
N SER A 77 -7.79 -7.92 -7.90
CA SER A 77 -8.45 -7.48 -9.13
C SER A 77 -8.15 -6.00 -9.43
N PRO A 78 -7.70 -5.67 -10.66
CA PRO A 78 -7.51 -4.27 -11.07
C PRO A 78 -8.79 -3.44 -10.99
N ASP A 79 -9.96 -4.05 -11.25
CA ASP A 79 -11.25 -3.34 -11.24
C ASP A 79 -11.62 -2.93 -9.81
N VAL A 80 -11.46 -3.84 -8.84
CA VAL A 80 -11.69 -3.58 -7.41
C VAL A 80 -10.77 -2.47 -6.91
N LEU A 81 -9.50 -2.49 -7.33
CA LEU A 81 -8.54 -1.44 -6.99
C LEU A 81 -8.95 -0.10 -7.62
N SER A 82 -9.34 -0.09 -8.89
CA SER A 82 -9.76 1.13 -9.59
C SER A 82 -11.01 1.76 -8.98
N GLU A 83 -11.98 0.94 -8.58
CA GLU A 83 -13.18 1.38 -7.88
C GLU A 83 -12.84 2.00 -6.51
N ALA A 84 -12.01 1.31 -5.71
CA ALA A 84 -11.59 1.81 -4.41
C ALA A 84 -10.86 3.17 -4.51
N ILE A 85 -9.93 3.28 -5.46
CA ILE A 85 -9.21 4.54 -5.75
C ILE A 85 -10.20 5.64 -6.13
N SER A 86 -11.16 5.35 -7.01
CA SER A 86 -12.15 6.34 -7.46
C SER A 86 -13.02 6.84 -6.32
N ASN A 87 -13.47 5.94 -5.44
CA ASN A 87 -14.29 6.29 -4.27
C ASN A 87 -13.53 7.13 -3.24
N ASP A 88 -12.27 6.80 -2.99
CA ASP A 88 -11.42 7.56 -2.06
C ASP A 88 -11.12 8.96 -2.63
N ILE A 89 -10.84 9.08 -3.94
CA ILE A 89 -10.66 10.39 -4.60
C ILE A 89 -11.94 11.23 -4.51
N ALA A 90 -13.11 10.64 -4.79
CA ALA A 90 -14.40 11.32 -4.68
C ALA A 90 -14.70 11.79 -3.24
N SER A 91 -14.13 11.10 -2.24
CA SER A 91 -14.22 11.45 -0.82
C SER A 91 -13.19 12.50 -0.37
N GLY A 92 -12.37 13.02 -1.29
CA GLY A 92 -11.33 14.01 -1.00
C GLY A 92 -10.08 13.43 -0.32
N LEU A 93 -9.90 12.11 -0.39
CA LEU A 93 -8.71 11.40 0.07
C LEU A 93 -7.65 11.32 -1.04
N ILE A 94 -6.43 10.94 -0.66
CA ILE A 94 -5.26 10.96 -1.54
C ILE A 94 -4.63 9.56 -1.60
N PRO A 95 -4.99 8.76 -2.62
CA PRO A 95 -4.28 7.52 -2.96
C PRO A 95 -2.79 7.79 -3.20
N PHE A 96 -1.88 7.09 -2.53
CA PHE A 96 -0.44 7.30 -2.74
C PHE A 96 0.43 6.03 -2.79
N PHE A 97 -0.06 4.90 -2.26
CA PHE A 97 0.73 3.67 -2.18
C PHE A 97 -0.13 2.41 -2.39
N LEU A 98 0.41 1.46 -3.15
CA LEU A 98 -0.15 0.11 -3.33
C LEU A 98 0.95 -0.91 -3.00
N CYS A 99 0.65 -1.83 -2.09
CA CYS A 99 1.48 -3.01 -1.86
C CYS A 99 0.88 -4.21 -2.60
N ALA A 100 1.48 -4.56 -3.74
CA ALA A 100 1.13 -5.76 -4.49
C ALA A 100 2.03 -6.93 -4.06
N ASN A 101 1.43 -8.02 -3.60
CA ASN A 101 2.11 -9.25 -3.23
C ASN A 101 2.15 -10.23 -4.41
N VAL A 102 3.35 -10.70 -4.77
CA VAL A 102 3.51 -11.81 -5.72
C VAL A 102 3.62 -13.10 -4.92
N ARG A 103 2.60 -13.97 -4.98
CA ARG A 103 2.73 -15.34 -4.49
C ARG A 103 3.10 -16.27 -5.64
N ILE A 104 4.24 -16.95 -5.50
CA ILE A 104 4.61 -18.07 -6.38
C ILE A 104 3.98 -19.33 -5.78
N LYS A 105 3.10 -19.99 -6.53
CA LYS A 105 2.58 -21.31 -6.16
C LYS A 105 3.65 -22.34 -6.53
N VAL A 106 4.35 -22.88 -5.55
CA VAL A 106 5.22 -24.05 -5.77
C VAL A 106 4.27 -25.24 -5.86
N PHE A 107 4.06 -25.74 -7.07
CA PHE A 107 3.42 -27.04 -7.28
C PHE A 107 4.42 -28.11 -6.81
N PHE A 108 4.10 -28.82 -5.74
CA PHE A 108 4.71 -30.11 -5.40
C PHE A 108 3.76 -31.22 -5.86
#